data_AF-A0A1J4QDA2-F1
#
_entry.id   AF-A0A1J4QDA2-F1
#
_cell.length_a   1.000
_cell.length_b   1.000
_cell.length_c   1.000
_cell.angle_alpha   90.00
_cell.angle_beta   90.00
_cell.angle_gamma   90.00
#
_symmetry.space_group_name_H-M   'P 1'
#
loop_
_entity.id
_entity.type
_entity.pdbx_description
1 polymer ?
#
loop_
_entity_poly.entity_id
_entity_poly.type
_entity_poly.pdbx_seq_one_letter_code
_entity_poly.pdbx_strand_id
1 'polypeptide(L)'
;MNHGYKLDKEHKLYYGWGLPQDINSIAEVNDFETTLAFQGHAQKSFEVEKLPFPIPECLRTEEGKVRAEFFITLVYQPKLDPNRAFEYCQFDVNVGFGEYKDGSFSSKIPRQQEAHSFESELIKNGDKWSPIKVYYKRFSNGTNIENWRLRVSVLDREGVEAQGVQIPFTILITIRDIDKEKPVYNEMAKLIDAYNWEVSDLVVEQRIKI
;
A
#
# COMPACT_ATOMS: atom_id res chain seq x y z
N MET A 1 2.77 -5.75 21.47
CA MET A 1 1.32 -5.51 21.64
C MET A 1 0.64 -5.57 20.27
N ASN A 2 -0.39 -6.41 20.12
CA ASN A 2 -1.16 -6.57 18.88
C ASN A 2 -2.09 -5.37 18.72
N HIS A 3 -1.85 -4.53 17.71
CA HIS A 3 -2.69 -3.36 17.40
C HIS A 3 -3.76 -3.74 16.38
N GLY A 4 -4.66 -4.64 16.77
CA GLY A 4 -5.83 -5.01 15.97
C GLY A 4 -6.65 -6.12 16.62
N TYR A 5 -7.97 -6.10 16.41
CA TYR A 5 -8.78 -7.28 16.66
C TYR A 5 -8.28 -8.40 15.75
N LYS A 6 -7.91 -9.54 16.34
CA LYS A 6 -7.56 -10.72 15.57
C LYS A 6 -8.88 -11.27 15.00
N LEU A 7 -9.18 -10.90 13.76
CA LEU A 7 -10.33 -11.45 13.05
C LEU A 7 -10.13 -12.96 12.90
N ASP A 8 -11.07 -13.73 13.42
CA ASP A 8 -11.12 -15.16 13.14
C ASP A 8 -11.35 -15.37 11.65
N LYS A 9 -10.83 -16.48 11.10
CA LYS A 9 -10.92 -16.80 9.67
C LYS A 9 -12.38 -16.78 9.18
N GLU A 10 -13.32 -17.22 10.01
CA GLU A 10 -14.75 -17.25 9.69
C GLU A 10 -15.35 -15.84 9.55
N HIS A 11 -14.89 -14.89 10.35
CA HIS A 11 -15.39 -13.52 10.36
C HIS A 11 -14.73 -12.66 9.27
N LYS A 12 -13.56 -13.07 8.76
CA LYS A 12 -12.80 -12.33 7.74
C LYS A 12 -13.53 -12.24 6.38
N LEU A 13 -14.41 -13.20 6.06
CA LEU A 13 -15.28 -13.12 4.87
C LEU A 13 -16.27 -11.94 4.92
N TYR A 14 -16.65 -11.53 6.13
CA TYR A 14 -17.63 -10.46 6.36
C TYR A 14 -16.96 -9.10 6.63
N TYR A 15 -15.82 -9.10 7.32
CA TYR A 15 -15.10 -7.87 7.70
C TYR A 15 -13.87 -7.56 6.83
N GLY A 16 -13.51 -8.44 5.89
CA GLY A 16 -12.35 -8.28 5.02
C GLY A 16 -11.03 -8.17 5.79
N TRP A 17 -10.20 -7.19 5.43
CA TRP A 17 -8.88 -6.99 6.04
C TRP A 17 -8.87 -6.24 7.36
N GLY A 18 -10.02 -5.81 7.91
CA GLY A 18 -9.99 -5.14 9.20
C GLY A 18 -11.33 -4.77 9.82
N LEU A 19 -11.33 -4.75 11.15
CA LEU A 19 -12.23 -3.96 11.97
C LEU A 19 -11.43 -2.73 12.44
N PRO A 20 -11.95 -1.50 12.29
CA PRO A 20 -11.26 -0.32 12.80
C PRO A 20 -11.05 -0.45 14.31
N GLN A 21 -9.91 0.03 14.80
CA GLN A 21 -9.68 0.18 16.23
C GLN A 21 -10.49 1.36 16.79
N ASP A 22 -10.41 1.57 18.10
CA ASP A 22 -10.93 2.78 18.72
C ASP A 22 -10.35 4.03 18.06
N ILE A 23 -11.17 5.08 17.97
CA ILE A 23 -10.82 6.32 17.26
C ILE A 23 -9.57 6.99 17.83
N ASN A 24 -9.33 6.87 19.14
CA ASN A 24 -8.15 7.45 19.76
C ASN A 24 -6.88 6.73 19.29
N SER A 25 -6.93 5.41 19.10
CA SER A 25 -5.81 4.62 18.56
C SER A 25 -5.58 4.87 17.07
N ILE A 26 -6.64 5.22 16.30
CA ILE A 26 -6.51 5.59 14.88
C ILE A 26 -5.95 7.01 14.73
N ALA A 27 -6.32 7.92 15.62
CA ALA A 27 -5.86 9.31 15.62
C ALA A 27 -4.53 9.52 16.36
N GLU A 28 -4.00 8.50 17.03
CA GLU A 28 -2.72 8.56 17.74
C GLU A 28 -1.58 8.71 16.74
N VAL A 29 -0.81 9.79 16.90
CA VAL A 29 0.41 10.02 16.13
C VAL A 29 1.58 9.51 16.95
N ASN A 30 2.23 8.47 16.45
CA ASN A 30 3.42 7.90 17.06
C ASN A 30 4.68 8.49 16.40
N ASP A 31 5.65 8.93 17.20
CA ASP A 31 6.91 9.48 16.66
C ASP A 31 7.70 8.46 15.82
N PHE A 32 7.55 7.17 16.11
CA PHE A 32 8.31 6.07 15.50
C PHE A 32 7.73 5.52 14.19
N GLU A 33 6.66 6.11 13.68
CA GLU A 33 6.08 5.72 12.40
C GLU A 33 5.48 6.91 11.66
N THR A 34 5.24 6.74 10.37
CA THR A 34 4.55 7.73 9.56
C THR A 34 3.66 7.01 8.56
N THR A 35 2.46 7.53 8.33
CA THR A 35 1.53 7.02 7.33
C THR A 35 1.29 8.10 6.28
N LEU A 36 1.54 7.75 5.02
CA LEU A 36 1.32 8.61 3.87
C LEU A 36 0.16 8.10 3.03
N ALA A 37 -0.72 9.01 2.60
CA ALA A 37 -1.82 8.72 1.71
C ALA A 37 -1.54 9.30 0.31
N PHE A 38 -1.59 8.43 -0.70
CA PHE A 38 -1.44 8.81 -2.10
C PHE A 38 -2.76 8.57 -2.82
N GLN A 39 -3.35 9.62 -3.35
CA GLN A 39 -4.53 9.53 -4.20
C GLN A 39 -4.15 9.77 -5.64
N GLY A 40 -4.78 9.03 -6.56
CA GLY A 40 -4.49 9.15 -7.98
C GLY A 40 -5.49 8.41 -8.85
N HIS A 41 -5.28 8.49 -10.14
CA HIS A 41 -6.03 7.74 -11.15
C HIS A 41 -5.05 6.86 -11.91
N ALA A 42 -5.21 5.53 -11.80
CA ALA A 42 -4.40 4.59 -12.55
C ALA A 42 -4.91 4.53 -14.00
N GLN A 43 -3.97 4.57 -14.95
CA GLN A 43 -4.23 4.46 -16.38
C GLN A 43 -3.33 3.35 -16.95
N LYS A 44 -3.79 2.70 -18.03
CA LYS A 44 -2.97 1.74 -18.78
C LYS A 44 -1.71 2.46 -19.26
N SER A 45 -0.55 1.86 -18.99
CA SER A 45 0.80 2.40 -19.27
C SER A 45 1.32 3.50 -18.33
N PHE A 46 0.69 3.75 -17.18
CA PHE A 46 1.19 4.76 -16.25
C PHE A 46 2.07 4.13 -15.16
N GLU A 47 3.39 4.22 -15.32
CA GLU A 47 4.32 4.11 -14.19
C GLU A 47 4.38 5.48 -13.51
N VAL A 48 3.74 5.62 -12.35
CA VAL A 48 4.03 6.76 -11.47
C VAL A 48 5.47 6.60 -10.98
N GLU A 49 6.44 7.15 -11.70
CA GLU A 49 7.81 7.28 -11.21
C GLU A 49 7.94 8.62 -10.46
N LYS A 50 7.32 8.71 -9.28
CA LYS A 50 7.36 9.94 -8.47
C LYS A 50 8.71 10.05 -7.73
N LEU A 51 9.82 10.10 -8.48
CA LEU A 51 11.19 10.28 -7.97
C LEU A 51 11.59 9.17 -6.95
N PRO A 52 12.85 9.08 -6.47
CA PRO A 52 13.12 8.14 -5.37
C PRO A 52 12.24 8.50 -4.18
N PHE A 53 11.48 7.53 -3.69
CA PHE A 53 10.67 7.68 -2.50
C PHE A 53 11.62 7.95 -1.32
N PRO A 54 11.42 9.05 -0.56
CA PRO A 54 12.32 9.40 0.52
C PRO A 54 12.22 8.39 1.67
N ILE A 55 13.36 7.92 2.17
CA ILE A 55 13.43 7.11 3.39
C ILE A 55 14.14 7.94 4.46
N PRO A 56 13.54 8.12 5.65
CA PRO A 56 14.15 8.79 6.80
C PRO A 56 15.54 8.23 7.13
N GLU A 57 16.49 9.13 7.42
CA GLU A 57 17.86 8.75 7.76
C GLU A 57 17.91 7.99 9.09
N CYS A 58 16.99 8.27 10.02
CA CYS A 58 16.87 7.51 11.27
C CYS A 58 16.54 6.03 11.08
N LEU A 59 16.04 5.63 9.91
CA LEU A 59 15.78 4.23 9.54
C LEU A 59 16.97 3.55 8.85
N ARG A 60 18.07 4.28 8.63
CA ARG A 60 19.30 3.73 8.07
C ARG A 60 20.22 3.26 9.19
N THR A 61 20.82 2.08 8.99
CA THR A 61 21.90 1.59 9.85
C THR A 61 23.19 2.35 9.57
N GLU A 62 24.21 2.17 10.42
CA GLU A 62 25.55 2.73 10.19
C GLU A 62 26.17 2.29 8.85
N GLU A 63 25.78 1.11 8.36
CA GLU A 63 26.17 0.58 7.04
C GLU A 63 25.33 1.14 5.87
N GLY A 64 24.40 2.07 6.13
CA GLY A 64 23.50 2.67 5.14
C GLY A 64 22.28 1.84 4.74
N LYS A 65 22.10 0.64 5.32
CA LYS A 65 20.96 -0.25 5.01
C LYS A 65 19.67 0.28 5.65
N VAL A 66 18.54 0.11 4.97
CA VAL A 66 17.22 0.49 5.50
C VAL A 66 16.69 -0.61 6.42
N ARG A 67 16.58 -0.33 7.72
CA ARG A 67 16.00 -1.22 8.74
C ARG A 67 14.66 -0.65 9.20
N ALA A 68 13.57 -1.16 8.63
CA ALA A 68 12.23 -0.69 8.91
C ALA A 68 11.17 -1.78 8.69
N GLU A 69 9.98 -1.52 9.21
CA GLU A 69 8.76 -2.27 8.92
C GLU A 69 7.85 -1.44 8.00
N PHE A 70 7.32 -2.08 6.96
CA PHE A 70 6.47 -1.44 5.97
C PHE A 70 5.12 -2.13 5.89
N PHE A 71 4.05 -1.33 5.91
CA PHE A 71 2.68 -1.76 5.64
C PHE A 71 2.13 -0.92 4.49
N ILE A 72 1.58 -1.56 3.47
CA ILE A 72 0.98 -0.87 2.34
C ILE A 72 -0.41 -1.41 2.10
N THR A 73 -1.38 -0.51 1.95
CA THR A 73 -2.75 -0.86 1.57
C THR A 73 -3.12 -0.07 0.32
N LEU A 74 -3.42 -0.79 -0.75
CA LEU A 74 -4.05 -0.26 -1.96
C LEU A 74 -5.56 -0.43 -1.82
N VAL A 75 -6.29 0.64 -2.09
CA VAL A 75 -7.74 0.63 -2.32
C VAL A 75 -8.00 1.26 -3.67
N TYR A 76 -8.74 0.60 -4.56
CA TYR A 76 -9.12 1.15 -5.85
C TYR A 76 -10.58 0.89 -6.16
N GLN A 77 -11.18 1.74 -7.00
CA GLN A 77 -12.56 1.56 -7.45
C GLN A 77 -12.58 0.98 -8.86
N PRO A 78 -12.70 -0.35 -9.03
CA PRO A 78 -12.77 -0.96 -10.35
C PRO A 78 -14.02 -0.50 -11.09
N LYS A 79 -13.92 -0.34 -12.42
CA LYS A 79 -15.11 -0.28 -13.27
C LYS A 79 -15.76 -1.66 -13.29
N LEU A 80 -17.02 -1.70 -12.87
CA LEU A 80 -17.83 -2.92 -12.83
C LEU A 80 -18.73 -2.96 -14.08
N ASP A 81 -18.66 -4.04 -14.85
CA ASP A 81 -19.62 -4.30 -15.94
C ASP A 81 -20.61 -5.39 -15.51
N PRO A 82 -21.86 -5.04 -15.15
CA PRO A 82 -22.84 -6.00 -14.66
C PRO A 82 -23.29 -7.00 -15.74
N ASN A 83 -23.04 -6.72 -17.02
CA ASN A 83 -23.37 -7.64 -18.11
C ASN A 83 -22.34 -8.77 -18.25
N ARG A 84 -21.23 -8.72 -17.50
CA ARG A 84 -20.14 -9.69 -17.55
C ARG A 84 -20.02 -10.48 -16.24
N ALA A 85 -21.00 -11.35 -15.95
CA ALA A 85 -21.08 -12.25 -14.79
C ALA A 85 -19.78 -12.42 -13.93
N PHE A 86 -18.91 -13.37 -14.24
CA PHE A 86 -17.65 -13.62 -13.50
C PHE A 86 -16.46 -12.73 -13.94
N GLU A 87 -16.69 -11.80 -14.87
CA GLU A 87 -15.67 -10.91 -15.44
C GLU A 87 -16.00 -9.43 -15.19
N TYR A 88 -16.81 -9.17 -14.17
CA TYR A 88 -17.35 -7.85 -13.90
C TYR A 88 -16.22 -6.86 -13.54
N CYS A 89 -15.13 -7.32 -12.91
CA CYS A 89 -13.88 -6.57 -12.76
C CYS A 89 -13.02 -6.74 -14.02
N GLN A 90 -12.87 -5.64 -14.77
CA GLN A 90 -12.11 -5.65 -16.03
C GLN A 90 -10.63 -5.30 -15.85
N PHE A 91 -10.26 -4.72 -14.71
CA PHE A 91 -8.92 -4.21 -14.45
C PHE A 91 -8.45 -4.62 -13.07
N ASP A 92 -7.19 -5.04 -13.01
CA ASP A 92 -6.53 -5.36 -11.76
C ASP A 92 -5.43 -4.35 -11.47
N VAL A 93 -5.56 -3.60 -10.36
CA VAL A 93 -4.57 -2.61 -9.95
C VAL A 93 -3.64 -3.22 -8.91
N ASN A 94 -2.34 -3.06 -9.09
CA ASN A 94 -1.32 -3.54 -8.16
C ASN A 94 -0.36 -2.41 -7.77
N VAL A 95 0.19 -2.52 -6.56
CA VAL A 95 1.27 -1.66 -6.08
C VAL A 95 2.54 -2.47 -5.94
N GLY A 96 3.66 -1.89 -6.38
CA GLY A 96 5.01 -2.32 -6.07
C GLY A 96 5.72 -1.27 -5.26
N PHE A 97 6.49 -1.70 -4.26
CA PHE A 97 7.38 -0.82 -3.51
C PHE A 97 8.73 -1.51 -3.35
N GLY A 98 9.78 -0.89 -3.88
CA GLY A 98 11.06 -1.58 -3.97
C GLY A 98 12.11 -0.83 -4.76
N GLU A 99 13.04 -1.60 -5.31
CA GLU A 99 14.28 -1.11 -5.89
C GLU A 99 14.11 -0.87 -7.39
N TYR A 100 14.64 0.25 -7.88
CA TYR A 100 14.87 0.44 -9.30
C TYR A 100 16.38 0.47 -9.57
N LYS A 101 16.85 -0.50 -10.34
CA LYS A 101 18.27 -0.68 -10.64
C LYS A 101 18.43 -1.19 -12.07
N ASP A 102 19.39 -0.61 -12.80
CA ASP A 102 19.76 -1.02 -14.16
C ASP A 102 18.56 -1.06 -15.14
N GLY A 103 17.64 -0.09 -15.01
CA GLY A 103 16.44 0.00 -15.87
C GLY A 103 15.31 -0.96 -15.49
N SER A 104 15.44 -1.72 -14.40
CA SER A 104 14.45 -2.70 -13.96
C SER A 104 13.93 -2.40 -12.56
N PHE A 105 12.61 -2.53 -12.39
CA PHE A 105 11.93 -2.41 -11.10
C PHE A 105 11.75 -3.79 -10.44
N SER A 106 12.19 -3.90 -9.19
CA SER A 106 12.01 -5.09 -8.35
C SER A 106 11.23 -4.72 -7.10
N SER A 107 9.95 -5.12 -7.02
CA SER A 107 9.17 -4.96 -5.79
C SER A 107 9.78 -5.77 -4.67
N LYS A 108 10.00 -5.15 -3.50
CA LYS A 108 10.64 -5.80 -2.36
C LYS A 108 9.66 -6.11 -1.24
N ILE A 109 8.46 -5.52 -1.28
CA ILE A 109 7.38 -5.77 -0.33
C ILE A 109 6.32 -6.66 -1.01
N PRO A 110 6.18 -7.93 -0.61
CA PRO A 110 5.24 -8.85 -1.22
C PRO A 110 3.80 -8.53 -0.81
N ARG A 111 2.88 -8.77 -1.75
CA ARG A 111 1.44 -8.82 -1.45
C ARG A 111 1.21 -9.92 -0.43
N GLN A 112 0.47 -9.61 0.62
CA GLN A 112 0.00 -10.62 1.55
C GLN A 112 -1.09 -11.41 0.84
N GLN A 113 -0.79 -12.68 0.54
CA GLN A 113 -1.74 -13.62 -0.01
C GLN A 113 -2.29 -14.46 1.14
N GLU A 114 -3.53 -14.91 1.03
CA GLU A 114 -4.07 -15.85 2.00
C GLU A 114 -3.23 -17.13 2.00
N ALA A 115 -3.01 -17.71 3.17
CA ALA A 115 -2.37 -19.01 3.25
C ALA A 115 -3.30 -20.03 2.59
N HIS A 116 -2.74 -20.78 1.62
CA HIS A 116 -3.42 -21.61 0.62
C HIS A 116 -3.99 -20.71 -0.50
N SER A 117 -3.50 -20.77 -1.75
CA SER A 117 -3.81 -21.87 -2.64
C SER A 117 -3.19 -21.72 -4.04
N PHE A 118 -3.27 -22.78 -4.84
CA PHE A 118 -3.06 -22.79 -6.28
C PHE A 118 -3.77 -21.62 -6.99
N GLU A 119 -3.17 -21.11 -8.06
CA GLU A 119 -3.65 -19.98 -8.87
C GLU A 119 -5.12 -20.11 -9.33
N SER A 120 -5.61 -21.35 -9.50
CA SER A 120 -7.00 -21.67 -9.85
C SER A 120 -8.03 -21.38 -8.74
N GLU A 121 -7.63 -21.39 -7.46
CA GLU A 121 -8.50 -21.06 -6.33
C GLU A 121 -8.55 -19.54 -6.06
N LEU A 122 -7.46 -18.81 -6.36
CA LEU A 122 -7.41 -17.35 -6.26
C LEU A 122 -8.37 -16.64 -7.24
N ILE A 123 -8.67 -17.27 -8.38
CA ILE A 123 -9.67 -16.79 -9.34
C ILE A 123 -11.09 -17.09 -8.84
N LYS A 124 -11.31 -18.25 -8.22
CA LYS A 124 -12.63 -18.68 -7.71
C LYS A 124 -13.08 -17.89 -6.48
N ASN A 125 -12.15 -17.45 -5.65
CA ASN A 125 -12.46 -16.78 -4.38
C ASN A 125 -12.49 -15.24 -4.48
N GLY A 126 -12.25 -14.65 -5.66
CA GLY A 126 -12.33 -13.19 -5.86
C GLY A 126 -11.11 -12.38 -5.41
N ASP A 127 -10.10 -13.02 -4.82
CA ASP A 127 -8.90 -12.35 -4.26
C ASP A 127 -8.02 -11.64 -5.30
N LYS A 128 -7.97 -12.16 -6.53
CA LYS A 128 -7.25 -11.49 -7.62
C LYS A 128 -7.87 -10.14 -7.97
N TRP A 129 -9.19 -10.03 -7.84
CA TRP A 129 -9.97 -8.86 -8.24
C TRP A 129 -10.40 -8.00 -7.05
N SER A 130 -9.88 -8.28 -5.85
CA SER A 130 -10.21 -7.53 -4.66
C SER A 130 -9.79 -6.06 -4.84
N PRO A 131 -10.72 -5.11 -4.67
CA PRO A 131 -10.42 -3.67 -4.73
C PRO A 131 -9.47 -3.24 -3.62
N ILE A 132 -9.24 -4.09 -2.61
CA ILE A 132 -8.35 -3.86 -1.48
C ILE A 132 -7.23 -4.89 -1.50
N LYS A 133 -5.97 -4.42 -1.49
CA LYS A 133 -4.76 -5.27 -1.45
C LYS A 133 -3.79 -4.78 -0.39
N VAL A 134 -3.30 -5.71 0.42
CA VAL A 134 -2.37 -5.42 1.51
C VAL A 134 -0.99 -6.01 1.18
N TYR A 135 0.06 -5.25 1.47
CA TYR A 135 1.46 -5.65 1.32
C TYR A 135 2.19 -5.38 2.64
N TYR A 136 3.11 -6.26 2.99
CA TYR A 136 3.83 -6.16 4.25
C TYR A 136 5.23 -6.76 4.13
N LYS A 137 6.20 -6.09 4.76
CA LYS A 137 7.52 -6.66 5.00
C LYS A 137 8.22 -5.97 6.16
N ARG A 138 8.93 -6.77 6.95
CA ARG A 138 9.86 -6.31 7.98
C ARG A 138 11.30 -6.61 7.57
N PHE A 139 12.14 -5.58 7.50
CA PHE A 139 13.57 -5.71 7.18
C PHE A 139 14.41 -5.64 8.47
N SER A 140 14.34 -6.67 9.32
CA SER A 140 15.02 -6.67 10.63
C SER A 140 16.55 -6.53 10.55
N ASN A 141 17.15 -7.07 9.49
CA ASN A 141 18.61 -7.03 9.27
C ASN A 141 19.03 -5.90 8.32
N GLY A 142 18.11 -4.98 8.02
CA GLY A 142 18.29 -3.96 7.00
C GLY A 142 18.19 -4.51 5.57
N THR A 143 18.00 -3.62 4.60
CA THR A 143 18.10 -3.93 3.17
C THR A 143 18.91 -2.84 2.46
N ASN A 144 19.77 -3.26 1.54
CA ASN A 144 20.61 -2.33 0.79
C ASN A 144 19.87 -1.89 -0.48
N ILE A 145 18.93 -0.94 -0.33
CA ILE A 145 18.19 -0.33 -1.42
C ILE A 145 18.42 1.17 -1.32
N GLU A 146 19.14 1.69 -2.30
CA GLU A 146 19.44 3.13 -2.39
C GLU A 146 18.21 3.88 -2.92
N ASN A 147 17.71 3.45 -4.08
CA ASN A 147 16.63 4.11 -4.80
C ASN A 147 15.30 3.36 -4.62
N TRP A 148 14.57 3.72 -3.57
CA TRP A 148 13.21 3.25 -3.37
C TRP A 148 12.27 3.88 -4.39
N ARG A 149 11.37 3.09 -4.98
CA ARG A 149 10.30 3.58 -5.86
C ARG A 149 8.97 2.96 -5.49
N LEU A 150 7.93 3.78 -5.55
CA LEU A 150 6.54 3.35 -5.53
C LEU A 150 6.07 3.22 -6.98
N ARG A 151 5.53 2.07 -7.35
CA ARG A 151 4.99 1.80 -8.68
C ARG A 151 3.54 1.37 -8.58
N VAL A 152 2.68 1.94 -9.41
CA VAL A 152 1.32 1.47 -9.63
C VAL A 152 1.26 0.80 -11.00
N SER A 153 0.62 -0.35 -11.10
CA SER A 153 0.42 -1.04 -12.38
C SER A 153 -1.03 -1.48 -12.54
N VAL A 154 -1.50 -1.44 -13.79
CA VAL A 154 -2.82 -1.94 -14.19
C VAL A 154 -2.60 -3.14 -15.09
N LEU A 155 -3.20 -4.28 -14.73
CA LEU A 155 -3.24 -5.47 -15.57
C LEU A 155 -4.63 -5.59 -16.20
N ASP A 156 -4.66 -5.87 -17.50
CA ASP A 156 -5.89 -6.11 -18.24
C ASP A 156 -6.30 -7.59 -18.12
N ARG A 157 -7.61 -7.84 -18.18
CA ARG A 157 -8.13 -9.16 -18.55
C ARG A 157 -8.10 -9.31 -20.07
N GLU A 158 -7.76 -10.50 -20.58
CA GLU A 158 -7.70 -10.75 -22.03
C GLU A 158 -8.97 -10.28 -22.75
N GLY A 159 -8.83 -9.52 -23.84
CA GLY A 159 -9.94 -9.04 -24.67
C GLY A 159 -10.57 -7.69 -24.30
N VAL A 160 -10.02 -6.95 -23.34
CA VAL A 160 -10.47 -5.57 -23.01
C VAL A 160 -9.40 -4.54 -23.41
N GLU A 161 -9.71 -3.68 -24.39
CA GLU A 161 -8.87 -2.52 -24.69
C GLU A 161 -9.17 -1.38 -23.70
N ALA A 162 -8.30 -1.23 -22.70
CA ALA A 162 -8.39 -0.17 -21.68
C ALA A 162 -8.00 1.24 -22.19
N GLN A 163 -8.36 1.62 -23.43
CA GLN A 163 -8.09 2.98 -23.89
C GLN A 163 -8.99 3.97 -23.12
N GLY A 164 -8.37 4.93 -22.42
CA GLY A 164 -9.08 5.99 -21.70
C GLY A 164 -9.67 5.59 -20.34
N VAL A 165 -9.32 4.42 -19.79
CA VAL A 165 -9.79 4.03 -18.45
C VAL A 165 -8.95 4.71 -17.37
N GLN A 166 -9.63 5.47 -16.52
CA GLN A 166 -9.09 6.01 -15.26
C GLN A 166 -9.72 5.26 -14.09
N ILE A 167 -8.87 4.66 -13.26
CA ILE A 167 -9.29 3.91 -12.06
C ILE A 167 -8.82 4.71 -10.85
N PRO A 168 -9.72 5.37 -10.10
CA PRO A 168 -9.30 6.10 -8.92
C PRO A 168 -8.79 5.10 -7.87
N PHE A 169 -7.68 5.45 -7.23
CA PHE A 169 -7.05 4.65 -6.19
C PHE A 169 -6.56 5.52 -5.04
N THR A 170 -6.43 4.89 -3.88
CA THR A 170 -5.73 5.40 -2.70
C THR A 170 -4.71 4.36 -2.26
N ILE A 171 -3.48 4.79 -1.99
CA ILE A 171 -2.44 3.97 -1.38
C ILE A 171 -2.12 4.56 -0.01
N LEU A 172 -2.21 3.74 1.02
CA LEU A 172 -1.70 4.06 2.35
C LEU A 172 -0.37 3.34 2.52
N ILE A 173 0.68 4.06 2.88
CA ILE A 173 2.01 3.51 3.18
C ILE A 173 2.38 3.91 4.59
N THR A 174 2.52 2.93 5.47
CA THR A 174 3.08 3.13 6.81
C THR A 174 4.51 2.62 6.84
N ILE A 175 5.43 3.48 7.27
CA ILE A 175 6.84 3.14 7.53
C ILE A 175 7.09 3.31 9.02
N ARG A 176 7.68 2.29 9.63
CA ARG A 176 7.84 2.20 11.09
C ARG A 176 9.26 1.76 11.45
N ASP A 177 9.82 2.39 12.48
CA ASP A 177 11.01 1.88 13.16
C ASP A 177 10.69 0.60 13.93
N ILE A 178 11.52 -0.42 13.73
CA ILE A 178 11.28 -1.76 14.26
C ILE A 178 11.33 -1.77 15.79
N ASP A 179 12.19 -0.96 16.41
CA ASP A 179 12.37 -0.92 17.86
C ASP A 179 11.48 0.15 18.53
N LYS A 180 10.86 1.02 17.73
CA LYS A 180 9.95 2.09 18.15
C LYS A 180 10.63 3.23 18.93
N GLU A 181 11.87 3.53 18.59
CA GLU A 181 12.70 4.51 19.31
C GLU A 181 13.06 5.72 18.43
N LYS A 182 13.03 5.57 17.11
CA LYS A 182 13.49 6.61 16.16
C LYS A 182 12.39 7.63 15.83
N PRO A 183 12.73 8.91 15.55
CA PRO A 183 11.76 9.97 15.26
C PRO A 183 11.30 9.97 13.78
N VAL A 184 10.79 8.83 13.30
CA VAL A 184 10.40 8.59 11.90
C VAL A 184 9.40 9.64 11.39
N TYR A 185 8.38 9.98 12.18
CA TYR A 185 7.37 10.97 11.78
C TYR A 185 7.99 12.32 11.45
N ASN A 186 8.77 12.86 12.40
CA ASN A 186 9.36 14.19 12.30
C ASN A 186 10.41 14.27 11.17
N GLU A 187 11.20 13.22 10.96
CA GLU A 187 12.15 13.18 9.85
C GLU A 187 11.44 13.07 8.50
N MET A 188 10.39 12.24 8.42
CA MET A 188 9.65 12.10 7.18
C MET A 188 8.95 13.40 6.80
N ALA A 189 8.32 14.09 7.74
CA ALA A 189 7.69 15.39 7.49
C ALA A 189 8.68 16.41 6.90
N LYS A 190 9.89 16.49 7.47
CA LYS A 190 10.97 17.35 6.95
C LYS A 190 11.44 16.94 5.56
N LEU A 191 11.57 15.64 5.30
CA LEU A 191 11.97 15.16 3.98
C LEU A 191 10.92 15.51 2.93
N ILE A 192 9.65 15.25 3.22
CA ILE A 192 8.58 15.50 2.26
C ILE A 192 8.45 17.01 1.94
N ASP A 193 8.59 17.88 2.94
CA ASP A 193 8.66 19.34 2.75
C ASP A 193 9.85 19.75 1.88
N ALA A 194 11.04 19.21 2.14
CA ALA A 194 12.25 19.47 1.36
C ALA A 194 12.16 18.98 -0.11
N TYR A 195 11.43 17.89 -0.37
CA TYR A 195 11.20 17.38 -1.72
C TYR A 195 10.03 18.07 -2.44
N ASN A 196 9.42 19.10 -1.82
CA ASN A 196 8.33 19.91 -2.38
C ASN A 196 7.15 19.06 -2.88
N TRP A 197 6.86 17.97 -2.16
CA TRP A 197 5.67 17.17 -2.44
C TRP A 197 4.43 17.99 -2.08
N GLU A 198 3.42 17.97 -2.94
CA GLU A 198 2.09 18.46 -2.57
C GLU A 198 1.51 17.54 -1.49
N VAL A 199 1.67 17.94 -0.23
CA VAL A 199 1.08 17.27 0.93
C VAL A 199 -0.10 18.09 1.40
N SER A 200 -1.24 17.42 1.55
CA SER A 200 -2.33 17.92 2.38
C SER A 200 -2.38 17.06 3.62
N ASP A 201 -2.49 17.69 4.79
CA ASP A 201 -2.92 16.97 5.99
C ASP A 201 -4.27 16.31 5.69
N LEU A 202 -4.43 15.07 6.14
CA LEU A 202 -5.70 14.37 6.06
C LEU A 202 -6.66 15.03 7.04
N VAL A 203 -7.63 15.77 6.53
CA VAL A 203 -8.72 16.30 7.33
C VAL A 203 -9.62 15.13 7.74
N VAL A 204 -9.56 14.75 9.01
CA VAL A 204 -10.46 13.74 9.58
C VAL A 204 -11.83 14.39 9.82
N GLU A 205 -12.75 14.25 8.86
CA GLU A 205 -14.14 14.65 9.08
C GLU A 205 -14.89 13.57 9.87
N GLN A 206 -15.27 13.91 11.11
CA GLN A 206 -16.15 13.06 11.90
C GLN A 206 -17.57 13.07 11.33
N ARG A 207 -17.95 12.00 10.63
CA ARG A 207 -19.36 11.66 10.41
C ARG A 207 -19.59 10.17 10.56
N ILE A 208 -20.18 9.78 11.68
CA ILE A 208 -21.53 9.18 11.73
C ILE A 208 -22.14 9.61 13.08
N LYS A 209 -23.13 10.51 13.07
CA LYS A 209 -24.12 10.58 14.16
C LYS A 209 -25.23 9.61 13.75
N ILE A 210 -25.37 8.52 14.49
CA ILE A 210 -26.54 7.64 14.44
C ILE A 210 -27.64 8.29 15.28
#